data_AF-A0A511V033-F1
#
_entry.id   AF-A0A511V033-F1
#
_cell.length_a   1.000
_cell.length_b   1.000
_cell.length_c   1.000
_cell.angle_alpha   90.00
_cell.angle_beta   90.00
_cell.angle_gamma   90.00
#
_symmetry.space_group_name_H-M   'P 1'
#
loop_
_entity.id
_entity.type
_entity.pdbx_description
1 polymer ?
#
loop_
_entity_poly.entity_id
_entity_poly.type
_entity_poly.pdbx_seq_one_letter_code
_entity_poly.pdbx_strand_id
1 'polypeptide(L)'
;MKEDWANNLIFIKKIYPHLLTLQIHSFQWSTRIGTGEAHHTALCTGTLLSMKQIMISFLQRSFKFNVRPAVTVNPDFVQPNLAIELKGTASLKMKTALYVLIQIMRQYRKKKG
;
A
#
# COMPACT_ATOMS: atom_id res chain seq x y z
N MET A 1 17.44 0.77 -24.71
CA MET A 1 16.91 1.77 -23.74
C MET A 1 15.47 2.19 -24.00
N LYS A 2 15.03 2.58 -25.23
CA LYS A 2 13.60 2.92 -25.49
C LYS A 2 12.65 1.70 -25.41
N GLU A 3 13.13 0.51 -25.76
CA GLU A 3 12.32 -0.71 -25.79
C GLU A 3 11.97 -1.27 -24.39
N ASP A 4 12.83 -1.05 -23.39
CA ASP A 4 12.63 -1.55 -22.03
C ASP A 4 11.44 -0.89 -21.33
N TRP A 5 11.24 0.41 -21.58
CA TRP A 5 10.12 1.17 -21.01
C TRP A 5 8.77 0.67 -21.53
N ALA A 6 8.66 0.43 -22.84
CA ALA A 6 7.44 -0.09 -23.45
C ALA A 6 7.09 -1.48 -22.89
N ASN A 7 8.08 -2.36 -22.77
CA ASN A 7 7.88 -3.72 -22.26
C ASN A 7 7.45 -3.75 -20.79
N ASN A 8 8.03 -2.88 -19.93
CA ASN A 8 7.60 -2.75 -18.54
C ASN A 8 6.16 -2.21 -18.43
N LEU A 9 5.76 -1.27 -19.30
CA LEU A 9 4.42 -0.72 -19.32
C LEU A 9 3.37 -1.78 -19.71
N ILE A 10 3.67 -2.57 -20.75
CA ILE A 10 2.81 -3.68 -21.20
C ILE A 10 2.67 -4.72 -20.09
N PHE A 11 3.77 -5.05 -19.41
CA PHE A 11 3.78 -5.97 -18.28
C PHE A 11 2.91 -5.49 -17.11
N ILE A 12 3.08 -4.22 -16.69
CA ILE A 12 2.29 -3.63 -15.60
C ILE A 12 0.80 -3.65 -15.95
N LYS A 13 0.43 -3.23 -17.18
CA LYS A 13 -0.96 -3.27 -17.65
C LYS A 13 -1.54 -4.68 -17.61
N LYS A 14 -0.74 -5.70 -17.93
CA LYS A 14 -1.16 -7.10 -17.95
C LYS A 14 -1.38 -7.68 -16.55
N ILE A 15 -0.60 -7.28 -15.56
CA ILE A 15 -0.69 -7.78 -14.18
C ILE A 15 -1.70 -6.99 -13.33
N TYR A 16 -1.90 -5.71 -13.63
CA TYR A 16 -2.85 -4.84 -12.92
C TYR A 16 -4.24 -5.45 -12.65
N PRO A 17 -4.96 -6.04 -13.64
CA PRO A 17 -6.28 -6.64 -13.40
C PRO A 17 -6.22 -7.85 -12.45
N HIS A 18 -5.09 -8.56 -12.40
CA HIS A 18 -4.90 -9.70 -11.52
C HIS A 18 -4.64 -9.28 -10.08
N LEU A 19 -3.89 -8.20 -9.87
CA LEU A 19 -3.70 -7.58 -8.55
C LEU A 19 -5.02 -7.09 -7.97
N LEU A 20 -5.92 -6.54 -8.79
CA LEU A 20 -7.26 -6.09 -8.38
C LEU A 20 -8.16 -7.20 -7.82
N THR A 21 -7.80 -8.48 -8.00
CA THR A 21 -8.53 -9.61 -7.41
C THR A 21 -8.13 -9.95 -5.97
N LEU A 22 -7.18 -9.21 -5.39
CA LEU A 22 -6.81 -9.32 -3.98
C LEU A 22 -8.01 -9.03 -3.09
N GLN A 23 -8.30 -9.98 -2.19
CA GLN A 23 -9.33 -9.82 -1.17
C GLN A 23 -8.64 -9.45 0.14
N ILE A 24 -8.88 -8.24 0.60
CA ILE A 24 -8.29 -7.75 1.85
C ILE A 24 -9.24 -8.10 2.99
N HIS A 25 -8.76 -8.94 3.93
CA HIS A 25 -9.51 -9.40 5.09
C HIS A 25 -9.28 -8.52 6.31
N SER A 26 -8.06 -8.02 6.49
CA SER A 26 -7.76 -7.04 7.53
C SER A 26 -6.72 -6.07 7.00
N PHE A 27 -6.89 -4.82 7.35
CA PHE A 27 -5.91 -3.78 7.07
C PHE A 27 -5.94 -2.80 8.23
N GLN A 28 -4.82 -2.72 8.93
CA GLN A 28 -4.59 -1.84 10.07
C GLN A 28 -3.33 -1.04 9.81
N TRP A 29 -3.49 0.27 9.75
CA TRP A 29 -2.36 1.20 9.63
C TRP A 29 -2.36 2.13 10.83
N SER A 30 -1.34 2.01 11.66
CA SER A 30 -1.08 2.94 12.75
C SER A 30 0.17 3.75 12.45
N THR A 31 0.14 5.04 12.73
CA THR A 31 1.37 5.84 12.78
C THR A 31 1.38 6.68 14.03
N ARG A 32 2.48 6.62 14.76
CA ARG A 32 2.80 7.53 15.84
C ARG A 32 3.64 8.66 15.28
N ILE A 33 3.27 9.90 15.57
CA ILE A 33 4.07 11.06 15.20
C ILE A 33 4.10 12.06 16.36
N GLY A 34 5.29 12.52 16.70
CA GLY A 34 5.53 13.61 17.62
C GLY A 34 6.61 14.51 17.05
N THR A 35 6.41 15.83 17.14
CA THR A 35 7.38 16.83 16.66
C THR A 35 8.05 17.58 17.81
N GLY A 36 7.75 17.23 19.07
CA GLY A 36 8.24 17.94 20.27
C GLY A 36 7.47 19.22 20.60
N GLU A 37 6.75 19.80 19.64
CA GLU A 37 5.85 20.92 19.84
C GLU A 37 4.39 20.52 19.58
N ALA A 38 3.49 20.87 20.51
CA ALA A 38 2.11 20.41 20.46
C ALA A 38 1.33 20.91 19.23
N HIS A 39 1.51 22.17 18.86
CA HIS A 39 0.84 22.78 17.71
C HIS A 39 1.29 22.14 16.38
N HIS A 40 2.59 21.93 16.21
CA HIS A 40 3.13 21.23 15.03
C HIS A 40 2.71 19.76 15.00
N THR A 41 2.71 19.06 16.14
CA THR A 41 2.27 17.67 16.23
C THR A 41 0.80 17.52 15.84
N ALA A 42 -0.07 18.46 16.28
CA ALA A 42 -1.48 18.46 15.92
C ALA A 42 -1.70 18.67 14.42
N LEU A 43 -1.01 19.64 13.81
CA LEU A 43 -1.07 19.90 12.37
C LEU A 43 -0.57 18.70 11.55
N CYS A 44 0.59 18.15 11.90
CA CYS A 44 1.14 16.95 11.25
C CYS A 44 0.23 15.74 11.39
N THR A 45 -0.38 15.56 12.56
CA THR A 45 -1.31 14.44 12.81
C THR A 45 -2.57 14.55 11.95
N GLY A 46 -3.22 15.71 11.93
CA GLY A 46 -4.43 15.93 11.14
C GLY A 46 -4.20 15.83 9.63
N THR A 47 -3.08 16.37 9.15
CA THR A 47 -2.68 16.28 7.73
C THR A 47 -2.38 14.84 7.33
N LEU A 48 -1.57 14.11 8.14
CA LEU A 48 -1.27 12.70 7.89
C LEU A 48 -2.54 11.85 7.91
N LEU A 49 -3.42 12.04 8.90
CA LEU A 49 -4.66 11.29 8.98
C LEU A 49 -5.51 11.50 7.72
N SER A 50 -5.66 12.75 7.28
CA SER A 50 -6.42 13.08 6.07
C SER A 50 -5.83 12.45 4.82
N MET A 51 -4.50 12.57 4.64
CA MET A 51 -3.79 11.98 3.50
C MET A 51 -3.98 10.46 3.45
N LYS A 52 -3.83 9.80 4.60
CA LYS A 52 -4.05 8.35 4.70
C LYS A 52 -5.47 7.97 4.38
N GLN A 53 -6.45 8.74 4.84
CA GLN A 53 -7.86 8.45 4.59
C GLN A 53 -8.21 8.54 3.11
N ILE A 54 -7.62 9.49 2.38
CA ILE A 54 -7.74 9.60 0.92
C ILE A 54 -7.15 8.35 0.25
N MET A 55 -5.95 7.95 0.67
CA MET A 55 -5.25 6.78 0.13
C MET A 55 -6.06 5.50 0.34
N ILE A 56 -6.66 5.35 1.51
CA ILE A 56 -7.52 4.20 1.85
C ILE A 56 -8.82 4.23 1.07
N SER A 57 -9.45 5.39 0.92
CA SER A 57 -10.67 5.53 0.11
C SER A 57 -10.43 5.10 -1.34
N PHE A 58 -9.28 5.50 -1.90
CA PHE A 58 -8.87 5.05 -3.23
C PHE A 58 -8.62 3.53 -3.30
N LEU A 59 -7.98 2.99 -2.27
CA LEU A 59 -7.72 1.55 -2.15
C LEU A 59 -9.03 0.77 -2.04
N GLN A 60 -9.99 1.24 -1.25
CA GLN A 60 -11.31 0.65 -1.08
C GLN A 60 -12.13 0.65 -2.37
N ARG A 61 -11.93 1.63 -3.25
CA ARG A 61 -12.57 1.66 -4.57
C ARG A 61 -11.94 0.67 -5.55
N SER A 62 -10.63 0.46 -5.43
CA SER A 62 -9.86 -0.38 -6.35
C SER A 62 -9.92 -1.86 -5.96
N PHE A 63 -9.84 -2.17 -4.66
CA PHE A 63 -9.80 -3.53 -4.13
C PHE A 63 -11.10 -3.93 -3.47
N LYS A 64 -11.40 -5.23 -3.45
CA LYS A 64 -12.51 -5.77 -2.68
C LYS A 64 -12.10 -5.91 -1.21
N PHE A 65 -12.41 -4.89 -0.43
CA PHE A 65 -12.31 -4.94 1.03
C PHE A 65 -13.53 -5.67 1.59
N ASN A 66 -13.31 -6.84 2.18
CA ASN A 66 -14.40 -7.55 2.88
C ASN A 66 -14.64 -6.98 4.29
N VAL A 67 -13.69 -6.19 4.82
CA VAL A 67 -13.73 -5.60 6.16
C VAL A 67 -13.32 -4.13 6.08
N ARG A 68 -13.87 -3.29 6.97
CA ARG A 68 -13.50 -1.88 7.07
C ARG A 68 -12.03 -1.75 7.52
N PRO A 69 -11.16 -1.08 6.74
CA PRO A 69 -9.78 -0.83 7.11
C PRO A 69 -9.72 0.09 8.34
N ALA A 70 -8.85 -0.22 9.30
CA ALA A 70 -8.61 0.58 10.48
C ALA A 70 -7.37 1.46 10.27
N VAL A 71 -7.55 2.77 10.23
CA VAL A 71 -6.45 3.72 10.11
C VAL A 71 -6.43 4.65 11.30
N THR A 72 -5.27 4.74 11.95
CA THR A 72 -5.07 5.54 13.15
C THR A 72 -3.78 6.33 13.04
N VAL A 73 -3.83 7.56 13.54
CA VAL A 73 -2.64 8.37 13.76
C VAL A 73 -2.64 8.77 15.23
N ASN A 74 -1.62 8.36 15.96
CA ASN A 74 -1.45 8.58 17.38
C ASN A 74 -0.47 9.74 17.57
N PRO A 75 -0.93 10.94 17.99
CA PRO A 75 -0.04 12.05 18.28
C PRO A 75 0.77 11.75 19.53
N ASP A 76 2.08 12.02 19.48
CA ASP A 76 2.99 12.01 20.63
C ASP A 76 3.39 13.46 20.93
N PHE A 77 2.74 14.06 21.93
CA PHE A 77 2.97 15.46 22.29
C PHE A 77 4.19 15.67 23.20
N VAL A 78 4.82 14.58 23.66
CA VAL A 78 5.86 14.64 24.69
C VAL A 78 7.24 14.60 24.05
N GLN A 79 7.44 13.77 23.03
CA GLN A 79 8.75 13.55 22.44
C GLN A 79 8.70 13.54 20.91
N PRO A 80 9.74 14.04 20.22
CA PRO A 80 9.86 13.86 18.79
C PRO A 80 10.03 12.37 18.46
N ASN A 81 9.07 11.80 17.73
CA ASN A 81 9.04 10.37 17.41
C ASN A 81 8.28 10.14 16.10
N LEU A 82 8.68 9.12 15.33
CA LEU A 82 7.95 8.65 14.17
C LEU A 82 7.99 7.13 14.15
N ALA A 83 6.83 6.49 14.34
CA ALA A 83 6.70 5.04 14.25
C ALA A 83 5.55 4.69 13.31
N ILE A 84 5.78 3.77 12.37
CA ILE A 84 4.78 3.36 11.39
C ILE A 84 4.57 1.86 11.52
N GLU A 85 3.36 1.45 11.88
CA GLU A 85 2.95 0.06 11.93
C GLU A 85 1.88 -0.21 10.87
N LEU A 86 2.16 -1.17 9.99
CA LEU A 86 1.22 -1.64 8.98
C LEU A 86 1.02 -3.14 9.20
N LYS A 87 -0.21 -3.52 9.56
CA LYS A 87 -0.63 -4.91 9.78
C LYS A 87 -1.78 -5.20 8.84
N GLY A 88 -1.78 -6.34 8.18
CA GLY A 88 -2.87 -6.69 7.29
C GLY A 88 -2.80 -8.12 6.84
N THR A 89 -3.97 -8.68 6.53
CA THR A 89 -4.12 -10.01 5.95
C THR A 89 -4.91 -9.86 4.65
N ALA A 90 -4.32 -10.35 3.56
CA ALA A 90 -4.95 -10.38 2.26
C ALA A 90 -4.86 -11.78 1.69
N SER A 91 -5.93 -12.22 1.02
CA SER A 91 -6.00 -13.48 0.31
C SER A 91 -6.02 -13.23 -1.18
N LEU A 92 -5.29 -14.05 -1.93
CA LEU A 92 -5.30 -14.06 -3.38
C LEU A 92 -5.75 -15.44 -3.86
N LYS A 93 -6.48 -15.48 -4.98
CA LYS A 93 -6.78 -16.75 -5.64
C LYS A 93 -5.48 -17.41 -6.11
N MET A 94 -5.27 -18.69 -5.77
CA MET A 94 -4.04 -19.43 -6.08
C MET A 94 -3.63 -19.36 -7.57
N LYS A 95 -4.59 -19.50 -8.49
CA LYS A 95 -4.34 -19.38 -9.93
C LYS A 95 -3.76 -18.01 -10.33
N THR A 96 -4.24 -16.95 -9.70
CA THR A 96 -3.78 -15.58 -9.94
C THR A 96 -2.40 -15.38 -9.33
N ALA A 97 -2.17 -15.89 -8.12
CA ALA A 97 -0.88 -15.84 -7.46
C ALA A 97 0.21 -16.50 -8.32
N LEU A 98 -0.05 -17.72 -8.79
CA LEU A 98 0.86 -18.47 -9.63
C LEU A 98 1.13 -17.74 -10.96
N TYR A 99 0.09 -17.23 -11.61
CA TYR A 99 0.24 -16.49 -12.87
C TYR A 99 1.12 -15.24 -12.71
N VAL A 100 0.83 -14.41 -11.70
CA VAL A 100 1.61 -13.19 -11.42
C VAL A 100 3.05 -13.53 -11.08
N LEU A 101 3.27 -14.54 -10.25
CA LEU A 101 4.61 -15.00 -9.87
C LEU A 101 5.43 -15.45 -11.10
N ILE A 102 4.84 -16.26 -11.98
CA ILE A 102 5.49 -16.72 -13.21
C ILE A 102 5.83 -15.53 -14.13
N GLN A 103 4.93 -14.57 -14.28
CA GLN A 103 5.17 -13.38 -15.10
C GLN A 103 6.33 -12.53 -14.54
N ILE A 104 6.36 -12.30 -13.22
CA ILE A 104 7.45 -11.58 -12.55
C ILE A 104 8.78 -12.32 -12.74
N MET A 105 8.81 -13.63 -12.50
CA MET A 105 10.04 -14.44 -12.70
C MET A 105 10.55 -14.38 -14.13
N ARG A 106 9.66 -14.44 -15.13
CA ARG A 106 10.04 -14.33 -16.55
C ARG A 106 10.69 -12.98 -16.86
N GLN A 107 10.16 -11.88 -16.32
CA GLN A 107 10.76 -10.55 -16.53
C GLN A 107 12.09 -10.39 -15.80
N TYR A 108 12.18 -10.88 -14.57
CA TYR A 108 13.43 -10.83 -13.81
C TYR A 108 14.54 -11.61 -14.51
N ARG A 109 14.22 -12.79 -15.06
CA ARG A 109 15.16 -13.59 -15.85
C ARG A 109 15.59 -12.90 -17.15
N LYS A 110 14.68 -12.16 -17.79
CA LYS A 110 14.94 -11.38 -19.02
C LYS A 110 15.84 -10.16 -18.79
N LYS A 111 15.91 -9.63 -17.57
CA LYS A 111 16.78 -8.50 -17.20
C LYS A 111 18.17 -8.93 -16.73
N LYS A 112 18.33 -10.19 -16.34
CA LYS A 112 19.58 -10.71 -15.74
C LYS A 112 20.47 -11.46 -16.74
N GLY A 113 19.95 -11.80 -17.92
CA GLY A 113 20.73 -12.31 -19.07
C GLY A 113 20.52 -11.41 -20.26
#